data_AF-A0A7C5UU94-F1
#
_entry.id   AF-A0A7C5UU94-F1
#
_cell.length_a   1.000
_cell.length_b   1.000
_cell.length_c   1.000
_cell.angle_alpha   90.00
_cell.angle_beta   90.00
_cell.angle_gamma   90.00
#
_symmetry.space_group_name_H-M   'P 1'
#
loop_
_entity.id
_entity.type
_entity.pdbx_description
1 polymer ?
#
loop_
_entity_poly.entity_id
_entity_poly.type
_entity_poly.pdbx_seq_one_letter_code
_entity_poly.pdbx_strand_id
1 'polypeptide(L)' 'MTVYYPTFRPAVQPLTMVTRVRELPYAGEVLVRVGNRVEPDEVVARTLLPARGRRYPVARILGIAEKDLPKAVLLEDGAE' A
#
# COMPACT_ATOMS: atom_id res chain seq x y z
N MET A 1 -8.34 1.93 17.16
CA MET A 1 -7.75 2.29 15.86
C MET A 1 -6.69 3.35 16.10
N THR A 2 -5.41 2.98 16.05
CA THR A 2 -4.31 3.94 16.21
C THR A 2 -3.79 4.29 14.83
N VAL A 3 -4.02 5.53 14.40
CA VAL A 3 -3.64 6.02 13.07
C VAL A 3 -2.18 6.49 13.10
N TYR A 4 -1.33 5.95 12.22
CA TYR A 4 0.07 6.32 12.09
C TYR A 4 0.21 7.65 11.33
N TYR A 5 0.64 8.70 12.02
CA TYR A 5 0.98 10.00 11.43
C TYR A 5 2.50 10.20 11.41
N PRO A 6 3.17 10.00 10.26
CA PRO A 6 4.64 10.08 10.17
C PRO A 6 5.23 11.47 10.46
N THR A 7 4.40 12.52 10.50
CA THR A 7 4.82 13.91 10.75
C THR A 7 4.50 14.40 12.17
N PHE A 8 3.80 13.61 12.99
CA PHE A 8 3.41 14.01 14.33
C PHE A 8 4.53 13.67 15.33
N ARG A 9 5.09 14.69 16.01
CA ARG A 9 5.89 14.48 17.23
C ARG A 9 4.95 14.51 18.43
N PRO A 10 4.50 13.36 18.97
CA PRO A 10 3.75 13.36 20.22
C PRO A 10 4.64 13.88 21.35
N ALA A 11 4.14 14.84 22.12
CA ALA A 11 4.73 15.17 23.42
C ALA A 11 4.39 14.02 24.38
N VAL A 12 5.38 13.19 24.70
CA VAL A 12 5.21 12.04 25.61
C VAL A 12 5.56 12.49 27.03
N GLN A 13 4.61 12.34 27.96
CA GLN A 13 4.87 12.65 29.37
C GLN A 13 5.69 11.53 30.03
N PRO A 14 6.46 11.83 31.09
CA PRO A 14 7.12 10.80 31.88
C PRO A 14 6.12 9.71 32.32
N LEU A 15 6.58 8.45 32.38
CA LEU A 15 5.78 7.27 32.73
C LEU A 15 4.65 6.91 31.75
N THR A 16 4.64 7.48 30.54
CA THR A 16 3.70 7.05 29.50
C THR A 16 4.10 5.67 28.96
N MET A 17 3.19 4.70 29.05
CA MET A 17 3.36 3.39 28.41
C MET A 17 3.11 3.50 26.90
N VAL A 18 4.11 3.13 26.10
CA VAL A 18 4.03 3.18 24.63
C VAL A 18 4.00 1.77 24.07
N THR A 19 2.95 1.45 23.30
CA THR A 19 2.83 0.19 22.59
C THR A 19 2.99 0.42 21.10
N ARG A 20 3.95 -0.29 20.48
CA ARG A 20 4.11 -0.30 19.02
C ARG A 20 3.50 -1.58 18.46
N VAL A 21 2.49 -1.44 17.63
CA VAL A 21 1.86 -2.55 16.91
C VAL A 21 2.39 -2.61 15.48
N ARG A 22 2.46 -3.81 14.91
CA ARG A 22 2.74 -4.06 13.49
C ARG A 22 1.47 -4.64 12.89
N GLU A 23 0.71 -3.82 12.20
CA GLU A 23 -0.54 -4.21 11.54
C GLU A 23 -0.30 -4.37 10.03
N LEU A 24 -0.94 -5.37 9.42
CA LEU A 24 -0.96 -5.47 7.97
C LEU A 24 -1.79 -4.32 7.38
N PRO A 25 -1.38 -3.75 6.23
CA PRO A 25 -2.12 -2.65 5.60
C PRO A 25 -3.46 -3.09 5.00
N TYR A 26 -3.59 -4.37 4.65
CA TYR A 26 -4.78 -5.00 4.09
C TYR A 26 -4.99 -6.38 4.71
N ALA A 27 -6.17 -6.96 4.50
CA ALA A 27 -6.45 -8.34 4.91
C ALA A 27 -5.41 -9.30 4.31
N GLY A 28 -4.89 -10.19 5.13
CA GLY A 28 -3.82 -11.11 4.74
C GLY A 28 -3.70 -12.23 5.75
N GLU A 29 -2.53 -12.85 5.81
CA GLU A 29 -2.27 -13.97 6.70
C GLU A 29 -1.04 -13.74 7.57
N VAL A 30 -1.10 -14.26 8.79
CA VAL A 30 0.01 -14.30 9.73
C VAL A 30 0.67 -15.68 9.61
N LEU A 31 1.96 -15.70 9.30
CA LEU A 31 2.72 -16.92 9.01
C LEU A 31 3.29 -17.59 10.28
N VAL A 32 3.26 -16.88 11.41
CA VAL A 32 3.84 -17.32 12.69
C VAL A 32 2.78 -17.38 13.79
N ARG A 33 3.11 -18.04 14.90
CA ARG A 33 2.27 -18.12 16.10
C ARG A 33 3.00 -17.58 17.31
N VAL A 34 2.24 -17.26 18.35
CA VAL A 34 2.80 -16.86 19.64
C VAL A 34 3.71 -17.97 20.17
N GLY A 35 4.95 -17.60 20.51
CA GLY A 35 5.99 -18.52 20.97
C GLY A 35 6.96 -19.00 19.90
N ASN A 36 6.74 -18.69 18.62
CA ASN A 36 7.75 -18.93 17.59
C ASN A 36 8.95 -17.99 17.76
N ARG A 37 10.15 -18.56 17.67
CA ARG A 37 11.39 -17.79 17.49
C ARG A 37 11.47 -17.37 16.02
N VAL A 38 11.71 -16.09 15.78
CA VAL A 38 11.83 -15.52 14.44
C VAL A 38 13.14 -14.77 14.28
N GLU A 39 13.73 -14.82 13.10
CA GLU A 39 14.94 -14.04 12.77
C GLU A 39 14.57 -12.63 12.24
N PRO A 40 15.49 -11.64 12.26
CA PRO A 40 15.17 -10.25 11.92
C PRO A 40 14.63 -10.03 10.49
N ASP A 41 15.04 -10.88 9.55
CA ASP A 41 14.68 -10.87 8.14
C ASP A 41 13.48 -11.78 7.81
N GLU A 42 12.99 -12.52 8.81
CA GLU A 42 11.90 -13.47 8.61
C GLU A 42 10.55 -12.76 8.44
N VAL A 43 9.81 -13.16 7.40
CA VAL A 43 8.49 -12.61 7.09
C VAL A 43 7.45 -13.22 8.02
N VAL A 44 6.98 -12.45 9.00
CA VAL A 44 6.01 -12.92 10.01
C VAL A 44 4.55 -12.86 9.55
N ALA A 45 4.25 -12.04 8.55
CA ALA A 45 2.90 -11.86 8.00
C ALA A 45 2.99 -11.28 6.58
N ARG A 46 2.00 -11.57 5.74
CA ARG A 46 1.93 -11.05 4.37
C ARG A 46 0.50 -10.70 3.97
N THR A 47 0.38 -9.76 3.05
CA THR A 47 -0.90 -9.38 2.43
C THR A 47 -0.67 -9.07 0.96
N LEU A 48 -1.73 -9.24 0.15
CA LEU A 48 -1.74 -8.77 -1.22
C LEU A 48 -1.98 -7.26 -1.22
N LEU A 49 -0.97 -6.49 -1.62
CA LEU A 49 -1.09 -5.05 -1.78
C LEU A 49 -1.64 -4.76 -3.19
N PRO A 50 -2.93 -4.39 -3.34
CA PRO A 50 -3.45 -4.06 -4.66
C PRO A 50 -2.68 -2.87 -5.23
N ALA A 51 -2.24 -2.98 -6.48
CA ALA A 51 -1.67 -1.85 -7.18
C ALA A 51 -2.71 -0.73 -7.24
N ARG A 52 -2.31 0.51 -6.91
CA ARG A 52 -3.16 1.66 -7.20
C ARG A 52 -3.24 1.79 -8.72
N GLY A 53 -4.39 1.42 -9.30
CA GLY A 53 -4.70 1.75 -10.68
C GLY A 53 -4.55 3.25 -10.88
N ARG A 54 -3.55 3.66 -11.66
CA ARG A 54 -3.32 5.07 -11.98
C ARG A 54 -4.08 5.38 -13.26
N ARG A 55 -5.01 6.32 -13.18
CA ARG A 55 -5.65 6.89 -14.38
C ARG A 55 -4.77 8.02 -14.90
N TYR A 56 -4.46 7.97 -16.19
CA TYR A 56 -3.71 9.02 -16.87
C TYR A 56 -4.60 9.67 -17.92
N PRO A 57 -4.52 11.00 -18.11
CA PRO A 57 -5.24 11.68 -19.18
C PRO A 57 -4.53 11.46 -20.53
N VAL A 58 -4.56 10.22 -21.03
CA VAL A 58 -3.73 9.77 -22.17
C VAL A 58 -3.97 10.58 -23.43
N ALA A 59 -5.23 10.89 -23.78
CA ALA A 59 -5.55 11.71 -24.96
C ALA A 59 -4.90 13.09 -24.91
N ARG A 60 -4.92 13.74 -23.73
CA ARG A 60 -4.27 15.03 -23.52
C ARG A 60 -2.75 14.94 -23.62
N ILE A 61 -2.15 13.89 -23.06
CA ILE A 61 -0.70 13.67 -23.11
C ILE A 61 -0.24 13.44 -24.55
N LEU A 62 -1.02 12.71 -25.34
CA LEU A 62 -0.73 12.42 -26.75
C LEU A 62 -1.10 13.56 -27.71
N GLY A 63 -1.82 14.60 -27.23
CA GLY A 63 -2.27 15.72 -28.07
C GLY A 63 -3.33 15.33 -29.10
N ILE A 64 -4.09 14.26 -28.85
CA ILE A 64 -5.13 13.76 -29.75
C ILE A 64 -6.52 14.05 -29.19
N ALA A 65 -7.52 14.08 -30.07
CA ALA A 65 -8.91 14.14 -29.62
C ALA A 65 -9.32 12.82 -28.94
N GLU A 66 -10.22 12.88 -27.95
CA GLU A 66 -10.68 11.69 -27.22
C GLU A 66 -11.27 10.61 -28.13
N LYS A 67 -11.94 11.03 -29.21
CA LYS A 67 -12.49 10.14 -30.25
C LYS A 67 -11.44 9.31 -31.00
N ASP A 68 -10.19 9.77 -31.02
CA ASP A 68 -9.09 9.13 -31.74
C ASP A 68 -8.23 8.25 -30.81
N LEU A 69 -8.46 8.35 -29.49
CA LEU A 69 -7.75 7.55 -28.50
C LEU A 69 -7.87 6.03 -28.73
N PRO A 70 -9.05 5.43 -29.01
CA PRO A 70 -9.16 3.99 -29.21
C PRO A 70 -8.32 3.45 -30.37
N LYS A 71 -7.98 4.29 -31.35
CA LYS A 71 -7.13 3.92 -32.49
C LYS A 71 -5.64 4.00 -32.17
N ALA A 72 -5.27 4.78 -31.17
CA ALA A 72 -3.89 4.99 -30.73
C ALA A 72 -3.49 4.07 -29.58
N VAL A 73 -4.45 3.40 -28.95
CA VAL A 73 -4.24 2.45 -27.85
C VAL A 73 -3.78 1.11 -28.43
N LEU A 74 -2.55 0.70 -28.09
CA LEU A 74 -1.95 -0.58 -28.52
C LEU A 74 -2.19 -1.73 -27.54
N LEU A 75 -2.74 -1.44 -26.37
CA LEU A 75 -2.93 -2.37 -25.26
C LEU A 75 -4.41 -2.38 -24.87
N GLU A 76 -5.02 -3.55 -24.74
CA GLU A 76 -6.43 -3.64 -24.35
C GLU A 76 -6.67 -3.08 -22.94
N ASP A 77 -7.90 -2.62 -22.69
CA ASP A 77 -8.32 -2.15 -21.38
C ASP A 77 -8.13 -3.25 -20.33
N GLY A 78 -7.19 -3.03 -19.41
CA GLY A 78 -6.91 -3.94 -18.30
C GLY A 78 -5.81 -4.97 -18.55
N ALA A 79 -5.00 -4.84 -19.62
CA ALA A 79 -3.78 -5.64 -19.72
C ALA A 79 -2.74 -5.15 -18.68
N GLU A 80 -2.26 -6.06 -17.84
CA GLU A 80 -1.16 -5.84 -16.87
C GLU A 80 0.21 -5.87 -17.55
#